data_AF-A0AAJ0XID6-F1
#
_entry.id   AF-A0AAJ0XID6-F1
#
_cell.length_a   1.000
_cell.length_b   1.000
_cell.length_c   1.000
_cell.angle_alpha   90.00
_cell.angle_beta   90.00
_cell.angle_gamma   90.00
#
_symmetry.space_group_name_H-M   'P 1'
#
loop_
_entity.id
_entity.type
_entity.pdbx_description
1 polymer ?
#
loop_
_entity_poly.entity_id
_entity_poly.type
_entity_poly.pdbx_seq_one_letter_code
_entity_poly.pdbx_strand_id
1 'polypeptide(L)'
;MADRIRQLRRLLRQGRSSTGRVAAFAGRGTRGLQYLWHLLIWSRISAGRSGLLPIELPPEVLRRKGIETPPPHLQVVGHAQATTFERGFAEVYALLFANLQQADLLSPTRHAIPGPAFRGVYLWDSAFIAQIWRWWDAEVAAEVLRAVIDLRDGDRLQHVVTEFHQSRYTQPPLIGWALLEVINALPKDQARSLLETTYEPLRRYQAWLDANRQLADGLYFWAHPYESGVENAPRFSNTDESALRDTRTIAAPDFSSYVVLQLDALAKMARRLDQAAEAAAFEAKAAVLRARIDEQLWDVWKARAGR
;
A
#
# COMPACT_ATOMS: atom_id res chain seq x y z
N MET A 1 -8.85 29.42 6.57
CA MET A 1 -8.56 28.16 7.30
C MET A 1 -7.73 27.17 6.46
N ALA A 2 -8.09 26.94 5.19
CA ALA A 2 -7.35 26.04 4.28
C ALA A 2 -5.85 26.39 4.11
N ASP A 3 -5.48 27.66 4.02
CA ASP A 3 -4.07 28.06 3.90
C ASP A 3 -3.23 27.77 5.16
N ARG A 4 -3.81 27.92 6.35
CA ARG A 4 -3.13 27.56 7.61
C ARG A 4 -2.90 26.05 7.69
N ILE A 5 -3.88 25.24 7.28
CA ILE A 5 -3.73 23.78 7.23
C ILE A 5 -2.67 23.38 6.18
N ARG A 6 -2.64 24.02 5.01
CA ARG A 6 -1.59 23.80 4.00
C ARG A 6 -0.19 24.13 4.54
N GLN A 7 -0.03 25.26 5.23
CA GLN A 7 1.24 25.63 5.86
C GLN A 7 1.65 24.63 6.95
N LEU A 8 0.71 24.23 7.82
CA LEU A 8 0.95 23.21 8.86
C LEU A 8 1.38 21.86 8.27
N ARG A 9 0.71 21.38 7.20
CA ARG A 9 1.12 20.16 6.49
C ARG A 9 2.54 20.27 5.95
N ARG A 10 2.92 21.42 5.37
CA ARG A 10 4.28 21.65 4.86
C ARG A 10 5.32 21.61 5.98
N LEU A 11 5.04 22.25 7.12
CA LEU A 11 5.91 22.22 8.30
C LEU A 11 6.04 20.82 8.88
N LEU A 12 4.93 20.09 9.03
CA LEU A 12 4.94 18.69 9.50
C LEU A 12 5.74 17.80 8.56
N ARG A 13 5.58 17.93 7.24
CA ARG A 13 6.36 17.18 6.25
C ARG A 13 7.86 17.41 6.41
N GLN A 14 8.28 18.64 6.73
CA GLN A 14 9.68 18.97 7.00
C GLN A 14 10.16 18.46 8.38
N GLY A 15 9.26 18.36 9.36
CA GLY A 15 9.55 17.94 10.73
C GLY A 15 9.44 16.44 11.02
N ARG A 16 8.93 15.62 10.08
CA ARG A 16 8.79 14.16 10.29
C ARG A 16 10.15 13.51 10.53
N SER A 17 10.26 12.80 11.64
CA SER A 17 11.46 12.01 11.94
C SER A 17 11.55 10.79 11.02
N SER A 18 12.75 10.52 10.51
CA SER A 18 13.04 9.28 9.77
C SER A 18 13.53 8.22 10.76
N THR A 19 13.04 6.99 10.62
CA THR A 19 13.41 5.83 11.43
C THR A 19 14.93 5.56 11.48
N GLY A 20 15.73 6.13 10.57
CA GLY A 20 17.20 6.04 10.60
C GLY A 20 17.94 7.12 11.41
N ARG A 21 17.40 8.33 11.56
CA ARG A 21 18.17 9.45 12.18
C ARG A 21 18.21 9.40 13.71
N VAL A 22 17.21 8.80 14.35
CA VAL A 22 17.21 8.62 15.82
C VAL A 22 18.09 7.43 16.23
N ALA A 23 18.29 6.44 15.34
CA ALA A 23 19.12 5.27 15.59
C ALA A 23 20.64 5.58 15.56
N ALA A 24 21.06 6.60 14.82
CA ALA A 24 22.48 6.96 14.68
C ALA A 24 23.10 7.62 15.94
N PHE A 25 22.28 8.00 16.93
CA PHE A 25 22.75 8.66 18.17
C PHE A 25 22.49 7.83 19.43
N ALA A 26 22.11 6.56 19.29
CA ALA A 26 21.50 5.81 20.38
C ALA A 26 22.50 4.97 21.19
N GLY A 27 22.99 5.49 22.32
CA GLY A 27 23.59 4.70 23.39
C GLY A 27 22.61 3.67 24.01
N ARG A 28 23.09 2.81 24.92
CA ARG A 28 22.27 1.74 25.55
C ARG A 28 20.99 2.25 26.24
N GLY A 29 20.98 3.46 26.80
CA GLY A 29 19.79 4.05 27.45
C GLY A 29 18.66 4.46 26.48
N THR A 30 19.02 4.91 25.28
CA THR A 30 18.07 5.32 24.23
C THR A 30 17.34 4.15 23.59
N ARG A 31 17.90 2.92 23.61
CA ARG A 31 17.19 1.71 23.19
C ARG A 31 16.04 1.34 24.14
N GLY A 32 16.24 1.51 25.45
CA GLY A 32 15.17 1.29 26.44
C GLY A 32 14.04 2.32 26.32
N LEU A 33 14.39 3.59 26.09
CA LEU A 33 13.44 4.66 25.79
C LEU A 33 12.73 4.45 24.45
N GLN A 34 13.43 4.01 23.40
CA GLN A 34 12.80 3.63 22.12
C GLN A 34 11.88 2.43 22.27
N TYR A 35 12.25 1.42 23.07
CA TYR A 35 11.39 0.28 23.35
C TYR A 35 10.14 0.72 24.11
N LEU A 36 10.27 1.51 25.17
CA LEU A 36 9.15 2.10 25.91
C LEU A 36 8.30 3.02 25.03
N TRP A 37 8.91 3.82 24.17
CA TRP A 37 8.22 4.69 23.23
C TRP A 37 7.47 3.89 22.17
N HIS A 38 8.10 2.84 21.61
CA HIS A 38 7.43 1.87 20.76
C HIS A 38 6.30 1.20 21.52
N LEU A 39 6.50 0.75 22.76
CA LEU A 39 5.47 0.09 23.57
C LEU A 39 4.31 1.02 23.89
N LEU A 40 4.57 2.31 24.15
CA LEU A 40 3.56 3.34 24.42
C LEU A 40 2.82 3.79 23.16
N ILE A 41 3.53 3.85 22.03
CA ILE A 41 2.93 4.06 20.71
C ILE A 41 2.03 2.85 20.39
N TRP A 42 2.57 1.63 20.44
CA TRP A 42 1.85 0.37 20.23
C TRP A 42 0.70 0.17 21.21
N SER A 43 0.79 0.63 22.47
CA SER A 43 -0.29 0.52 23.45
C SER A 43 -1.44 1.51 23.25
N ARG A 44 -1.14 2.73 22.77
CA ARG A 44 -2.17 3.70 22.33
C ARG A 44 -2.80 3.36 20.99
N ILE A 45 -2.02 2.66 20.18
CA ILE A 45 -2.40 2.03 18.93
C ILE A 45 -3.34 0.83 19.21
N SER A 46 -3.06 0.01 20.22
CA SER A 46 -3.88 -1.14 20.62
C SER A 46 -5.07 -0.78 21.52
N ALA A 47 -5.26 0.48 21.89
CA ALA A 47 -6.45 0.96 22.58
C ALA A 47 -7.63 1.03 21.58
N GLY A 48 -8.02 -0.16 21.10
CA GLY A 48 -9.16 -0.37 20.23
C GLY A 48 -10.45 0.01 20.94
N ARG A 49 -11.36 0.63 20.19
CA ARG A 49 -12.76 0.72 20.59
C ARG A 49 -13.29 -0.70 20.79
N SER A 50 -13.51 -1.09 22.03
CA SER A 50 -14.31 -2.24 22.41
C SER A 50 -15.78 -1.90 22.19
N GLY A 51 -16.25 -2.13 20.97
CA GLY A 51 -17.66 -2.05 20.60
C GLY A 51 -17.87 -2.71 19.26
N LEU A 52 -18.94 -3.51 19.13
CA LEU A 52 -19.41 -3.99 17.84
C LEU A 52 -19.64 -2.74 16.96
N LEU A 53 -18.96 -2.65 15.82
CA LEU A 53 -19.28 -1.62 14.84
C LEU A 53 -20.74 -1.83 14.44
N PRO A 54 -21.58 -0.77 14.42
CA PRO A 54 -22.91 -0.92 13.87
C PRO A 54 -22.77 -1.40 12.43
N ILE A 55 -23.33 -2.59 12.16
CA ILE A 55 -23.31 -3.22 10.83
C ILE A 55 -24.09 -2.34 9.84
N GLU A 56 -25.13 -1.67 10.34
CA GLU A 56 -25.86 -0.66 9.61
C GLU A 56 -25.10 0.66 9.64
N LEU A 57 -24.93 1.26 8.46
CA LEU A 57 -24.33 2.57 8.26
C LEU A 57 -25.41 3.55 7.78
N PRO A 58 -26.11 4.23 8.70
CA PRO A 58 -27.14 5.18 8.32
C PRO A 58 -26.59 6.31 7.43
N PRO A 59 -27.40 6.88 6.52
CA PRO A 59 -26.96 7.93 5.61
C PRO A 59 -26.32 9.14 6.31
N GLU A 60 -26.79 9.52 7.50
CA GLU A 60 -26.21 10.60 8.31
C GLU A 60 -24.81 10.29 8.84
N VAL A 61 -24.48 9.00 9.03
CA VAL A 61 -23.13 8.56 9.42
C VAL A 61 -22.23 8.60 8.20
N LEU A 62 -22.69 8.10 7.05
CA LEU A 62 -21.95 8.12 5.78
C LEU A 62 -21.56 9.53 5.34
N ARG A 63 -22.51 10.47 5.41
CA ARG A 63 -22.28 11.89 5.09
C ARG A 63 -21.17 12.53 5.92
N ARG A 64 -20.89 12.05 7.14
CA ARG A 64 -19.77 12.56 7.95
C ARG A 64 -18.43 12.35 7.24
N LYS A 65 -18.29 11.31 6.42
CA LYS A 65 -17.07 11.03 5.64
C LYS A 65 -17.24 11.33 4.14
N GLY A 66 -18.27 12.10 3.78
CA GLY A 66 -18.55 12.46 2.39
C GLY A 66 -18.89 11.26 1.51
N ILE A 67 -19.55 10.24 2.06
CA ILE A 67 -20.06 9.10 1.29
C ILE A 67 -21.55 9.29 1.09
N GLU A 68 -21.99 9.23 -0.16
CA GLU A 68 -23.39 9.49 -0.54
C GLU A 68 -24.19 8.20 -0.73
N THR A 69 -23.52 7.11 -1.12
CA THR A 69 -24.15 5.82 -1.45
C THR A 69 -24.05 4.84 -0.28
N PRO A 70 -25.11 4.05 -0.01
CA PRO A 70 -25.04 2.96 0.96
C PRO A 70 -24.02 1.89 0.51
N PRO A 71 -23.44 1.12 1.45
CA PRO A 71 -22.53 0.03 1.11
C PRO A 71 -23.24 -1.03 0.27
N PRO A 72 -22.50 -1.77 -0.58
CA PRO A 72 -23.01 -2.96 -1.24
C PRO A 72 -23.67 -3.92 -0.25
N HIS A 73 -24.73 -4.59 -0.71
CA HIS A 73 -25.46 -5.59 0.06
C HIS A 73 -25.33 -6.96 -0.62
N LEU A 74 -25.19 -8.01 0.18
CA LEU A 74 -25.21 -9.40 -0.26
C LEU A 74 -26.49 -10.04 0.26
N GLN A 75 -27.21 -10.71 -0.64
CA GLN A 75 -28.35 -11.55 -0.29
C GLN A 75 -28.03 -13.01 -0.64
N VAL A 76 -28.24 -13.93 0.29
CA VAL A 76 -27.94 -15.36 0.12
C VAL A 76 -29.23 -16.17 0.27
N VAL A 77 -29.60 -16.91 -0.78
CA VAL A 77 -30.82 -17.72 -0.81
C VAL A 77 -30.47 -19.20 -0.85
N GLY A 78 -31.20 -20.02 -0.09
CA GLY A 78 -31.09 -21.49 -0.14
C GLY A 78 -29.84 -22.08 0.54
N HIS A 79 -29.11 -21.30 1.34
CA HIS A 79 -27.93 -21.78 2.06
C HIS A 79 -28.17 -21.77 3.58
N ALA A 80 -27.79 -22.85 4.28
CA ALA A 80 -28.01 -22.98 5.72
C ALA A 80 -27.31 -21.89 6.58
N GLN A 81 -26.25 -21.30 6.04
CA GLN A 81 -25.48 -20.21 6.67
C GLN A 81 -25.71 -18.83 6.02
N ALA A 82 -26.83 -18.63 5.32
CA ALA A 82 -27.13 -17.39 4.58
C ALA A 82 -26.88 -16.14 5.43
N THR A 83 -27.52 -16.03 6.59
CA THR A 83 -27.37 -14.89 7.51
C THR A 83 -25.93 -14.63 7.94
N THR A 84 -25.12 -15.69 8.12
CA THR A 84 -23.70 -15.54 8.49
C THR A 84 -22.90 -14.88 7.36
N PHE A 85 -23.14 -15.28 6.11
CA PHE A 85 -22.50 -14.68 4.95
C PHE A 85 -22.93 -13.23 4.74
N GLU A 86 -24.23 -12.95 4.82
CA GLU A 86 -24.77 -11.59 4.67
C GLU A 86 -24.21 -10.65 5.75
N ARG A 87 -24.16 -11.12 7.00
CA ARG A 87 -23.58 -10.38 8.12
C ARG A 87 -22.08 -10.16 7.94
N GLY A 88 -21.32 -11.21 7.60
CA GLY A 88 -19.89 -11.08 7.38
C GLY A 88 -19.56 -10.12 6.23
N PHE A 89 -20.35 -10.14 5.16
CA PHE A 89 -20.23 -9.21 4.05
C PHE A 89 -20.48 -7.76 4.49
N ALA A 90 -21.54 -7.51 5.26
CA ALA A 90 -21.82 -6.16 5.79
C ALA A 90 -20.74 -5.67 6.79
N GLU A 91 -20.21 -6.56 7.62
CA GLU A 91 -19.13 -6.25 8.57
C GLU A 91 -17.84 -5.79 7.85
N VAL A 92 -17.54 -6.30 6.65
CA VAL A 92 -16.42 -5.83 5.83
C VAL A 92 -16.55 -4.33 5.52
N TYR A 93 -17.71 -3.88 5.05
CA TYR A 93 -17.93 -2.46 4.72
C TYR A 93 -18.00 -1.58 5.97
N ALA A 94 -18.58 -2.08 7.07
CA ALA A 94 -18.55 -1.37 8.35
C ALA A 94 -17.11 -1.13 8.83
N LEU A 95 -16.23 -2.13 8.69
CA LEU A 95 -14.80 -2.01 9.03
C LEU A 95 -14.06 -1.04 8.10
N LEU A 96 -14.28 -1.14 6.79
CA LEU A 96 -13.71 -0.20 5.81
C LEU A 96 -14.11 1.24 6.15
N PHE A 97 -15.39 1.47 6.40
CA PHE A 97 -15.90 2.78 6.78
C PHE A 97 -15.27 3.26 8.07
N ALA A 98 -15.18 2.43 9.11
CA ALA A 98 -14.58 2.79 10.39
C ALA A 98 -13.12 3.26 10.21
N ASN A 99 -12.37 2.57 9.37
CA ASN A 99 -10.96 2.80 9.11
C ASN A 99 -10.66 3.91 8.09
N LEU A 100 -11.65 4.40 7.35
CA LEU A 100 -11.50 5.55 6.47
C LEU A 100 -11.29 6.84 7.27
N GLN A 101 -10.19 7.53 7.08
CA GLN A 101 -9.95 8.84 7.67
C GLN A 101 -10.36 9.93 6.68
N GLN A 102 -10.89 11.04 7.21
CA GLN A 102 -11.10 12.25 6.42
C GLN A 102 -9.76 12.91 6.10
N ALA A 103 -9.78 13.90 5.20
CA ALA A 103 -8.63 14.77 5.00
C ALA A 103 -8.21 15.43 6.32
N ASP A 104 -6.93 15.34 6.65
CA ASP A 104 -6.37 15.75 7.96
C ASP A 104 -4.95 16.31 7.80
N LEU A 105 -4.16 16.31 8.87
CA LEU A 105 -2.77 16.80 8.82
C LEU A 105 -1.82 15.85 8.07
N LEU A 106 -2.18 14.58 7.92
CA LEU A 106 -1.39 13.59 7.20
C LEU A 106 -1.65 13.68 5.69
N SER A 107 -2.92 13.69 5.27
CA SER A 107 -3.32 13.66 3.85
C SER A 107 -4.30 14.78 3.49
N PRO A 108 -4.17 15.41 2.30
CA PRO A 108 -5.17 16.35 1.78
C PRO A 108 -6.48 15.69 1.33
N THR A 109 -6.48 14.37 1.09
CA THR A 109 -7.64 13.57 0.69
C THR A 109 -8.00 12.57 1.77
N ARG A 110 -9.14 11.89 1.63
CA ARG A 110 -9.46 10.72 2.46
C ARG A 110 -8.37 9.68 2.29
N HIS A 111 -8.04 8.99 3.37
CA HIS A 111 -7.04 7.92 3.37
C HIS A 111 -7.48 6.82 4.33
N ALA A 112 -6.99 5.60 4.12
CA ALA A 112 -7.35 4.47 4.97
C ALA A 112 -6.19 4.10 5.90
N ILE A 113 -6.53 3.64 7.10
CA ILE A 113 -5.61 2.96 8.01
C ILE A 113 -5.95 1.45 8.02
N PRO A 114 -4.98 0.52 8.13
CA PRO A 114 -5.29 -0.91 8.18
C PRO A 114 -6.16 -1.29 9.38
N GLY A 115 -6.00 -0.57 10.49
CA GLY A 115 -6.84 -0.73 11.67
C GLY A 115 -6.45 0.26 12.78
N PRO A 116 -7.14 0.23 13.93
CA PRO A 116 -6.85 1.10 15.07
C PRO A 116 -5.40 1.01 15.52
N ALA A 117 -4.83 -0.20 15.37
CA ALA A 117 -3.46 -0.53 15.70
C ALA A 117 -2.41 -0.15 14.62
N PHE A 118 -2.80 0.58 13.57
CA PHE A 118 -1.90 0.94 12.50
C PHE A 118 -2.26 2.32 11.96
N ARG A 119 -2.15 3.37 12.80
CA ARG A 119 -2.58 4.75 12.46
C ARG A 119 -1.61 5.46 11.50
N GLY A 120 -1.55 4.99 10.27
CA GLY A 120 -0.76 5.58 9.20
C GLY A 120 -1.26 5.15 7.82
N VAL A 121 -0.74 5.81 6.79
CA VAL A 121 -0.96 5.41 5.40
C VAL A 121 0.10 4.38 5.04
N TYR A 122 -0.33 3.13 4.84
CA TYR A 122 0.52 2.02 4.44
C TYR A 122 0.43 1.76 2.93
N LEU A 123 1.55 1.46 2.29
CA LEU A 123 1.66 1.31 0.84
C LEU A 123 0.79 0.17 0.29
N TRP A 124 1.06 -1.07 0.69
CA TRP A 124 0.36 -2.23 0.12
C TRP A 124 -1.07 -2.36 0.67
N ASP A 125 -1.33 -1.96 1.92
CA ASP A 125 -2.66 -2.04 2.53
C ASP A 125 -3.62 -1.14 1.77
N SER A 126 -3.17 0.08 1.42
CA SER A 126 -3.96 1.00 0.62
C SER A 126 -4.30 0.42 -0.76
N ALA A 127 -3.40 -0.37 -1.36
CA ALA A 127 -3.66 -1.06 -2.62
C ALA A 127 -4.83 -2.04 -2.50
N PHE A 128 -4.83 -2.88 -1.45
CA PHE A 128 -5.89 -3.86 -1.19
C PHE A 128 -7.20 -3.21 -0.72
N ILE A 129 -7.13 -2.25 0.20
CA ILE A 129 -8.28 -1.52 0.72
C ILE A 129 -9.01 -0.78 -0.41
N ALA A 130 -8.26 -0.16 -1.33
CA ALA A 130 -8.84 0.50 -2.50
C ALA A 130 -9.59 -0.48 -3.43
N GLN A 131 -9.17 -1.75 -3.52
CA GLN A 131 -9.88 -2.73 -4.35
C GLN A 131 -11.27 -3.05 -3.82
N ILE A 132 -11.47 -3.00 -2.51
CA ILE A 132 -12.79 -3.18 -1.90
C ILE A 132 -13.59 -1.87 -2.01
N TRP A 133 -12.97 -0.73 -1.70
CA TRP A 133 -13.62 0.58 -1.86
C TRP A 133 -14.12 0.83 -3.28
N ARG A 134 -13.41 0.37 -4.31
CA ARG A 134 -13.81 0.53 -5.71
C ARG A 134 -15.24 0.06 -6.00
N TRP A 135 -15.69 -1.00 -5.33
CA TRP A 135 -17.04 -1.55 -5.51
C TRP A 135 -18.12 -0.79 -4.76
N TRP A 136 -17.74 0.04 -3.79
CA TRP A 136 -18.65 0.89 -3.03
C TRP A 136 -18.62 2.33 -3.54
N ASP A 137 -17.43 2.94 -3.56
CA ASP A 137 -17.18 4.31 -3.99
C ASP A 137 -15.76 4.39 -4.60
N ALA A 138 -15.70 4.47 -5.93
CA ALA A 138 -14.44 4.52 -6.68
C ALA A 138 -13.66 5.82 -6.46
N GLU A 139 -14.33 6.92 -6.09
CA GLU A 139 -13.66 8.19 -5.77
C GLU A 139 -12.94 8.09 -4.44
N VAL A 140 -13.56 7.46 -3.42
CA VAL A 140 -12.86 7.12 -2.16
C VAL A 140 -11.65 6.24 -2.44
N ALA A 141 -11.80 5.21 -3.29
CA ALA A 141 -10.68 4.34 -3.66
C ALA A 141 -9.52 5.13 -4.30
N ALA A 142 -9.84 6.07 -5.19
CA ALA A 142 -8.86 6.94 -5.84
C ALA A 142 -8.13 7.84 -4.83
N GLU A 143 -8.85 8.42 -3.88
CA GLU A 143 -8.29 9.26 -2.82
C GLU A 143 -7.36 8.49 -1.89
N VAL A 144 -7.72 7.25 -1.53
CA VAL A 144 -6.88 6.36 -0.70
C VAL A 144 -5.55 6.08 -1.39
N LEU A 145 -5.55 5.77 -2.69
CA LEU A 145 -4.32 5.54 -3.45
C LEU A 145 -3.53 6.83 -3.67
N ARG A 146 -4.22 7.96 -3.89
CA ARG A 146 -3.59 9.28 -4.03
C ARG A 146 -2.79 9.64 -2.80
N ALA A 147 -3.33 9.41 -1.61
CA ALA A 147 -2.68 9.72 -0.34
C ALA A 147 -1.29 9.06 -0.25
N VAL A 148 -1.15 7.81 -0.69
CA VAL A 148 0.13 7.09 -0.73
C VAL A 148 1.13 7.78 -1.67
N ILE A 149 0.68 8.14 -2.88
CA ILE A 149 1.52 8.75 -3.92
C ILE A 149 1.99 10.15 -3.51
N ASP A 150 1.14 10.92 -2.85
CA ASP A 150 1.44 12.26 -2.37
C ASP A 150 2.40 12.25 -1.18
N LEU A 151 2.39 11.16 -0.40
CA LEU A 151 3.26 10.95 0.76
C LEU A 151 4.64 10.37 0.41
N ARG A 152 4.99 10.24 -0.87
CA ARG A 152 6.32 9.77 -1.31
C ARG A 152 7.50 10.59 -0.78
N ASP A 153 8.64 9.93 -0.65
CA ASP A 153 9.94 10.52 -0.30
C ASP A 153 10.83 10.55 -1.55
N GLY A 154 10.96 11.73 -2.16
CA GLY A 154 11.47 11.86 -3.52
C GLY A 154 10.62 11.04 -4.50
N ASP A 155 11.23 10.05 -5.12
CA ASP A 155 10.55 9.12 -6.05
C ASP A 155 10.14 7.80 -5.37
N ARG A 156 10.52 7.57 -4.10
CA ARG A 156 10.17 6.34 -3.36
C ARG A 156 8.78 6.42 -2.74
N LEU A 157 7.93 5.44 -3.04
CA LEU A 157 6.73 5.19 -2.23
C LEU A 157 7.13 4.51 -0.90
N GLN A 158 6.77 5.14 0.21
CA GLN A 158 7.17 4.73 1.55
C GLN A 158 6.27 3.61 2.06
N HIS A 159 6.84 2.63 2.78
CA HIS A 159 6.09 1.55 3.45
C HIS A 159 4.94 2.12 4.28
N VAL A 160 5.25 3.06 5.17
CA VAL A 160 4.27 3.72 6.02
C VAL A 160 4.65 5.17 6.25
N VAL A 161 3.63 6.02 6.30
CA VAL A 161 3.75 7.40 6.77
C VAL A 161 2.67 7.65 7.81
N THR A 162 3.10 8.16 8.98
CA THR A 162 2.21 8.64 10.03
C THR A 162 2.34 10.16 10.14
N GLU A 163 1.56 10.79 11.01
CA GLU A 163 1.64 12.23 11.23
C GLU A 163 3.07 12.70 11.57
N PHE A 164 3.78 11.94 12.41
CA PHE A 164 5.10 12.33 12.96
C PHE A 164 6.29 11.50 12.45
N HIS A 165 6.03 10.40 11.72
CA HIS A 165 7.08 9.46 11.29
C HIS A 165 6.95 9.11 9.81
N GLN A 166 8.11 8.90 9.17
CA GLN A 166 8.23 8.48 7.79
C GLN A 166 9.21 7.31 7.66
N SER A 167 8.82 6.29 6.90
CA SER A 167 9.61 5.06 6.76
C SER A 167 10.69 5.18 5.68
N ARG A 168 11.91 4.73 6.00
CA ARG A 168 13.00 4.57 5.01
C ARG A 168 12.79 3.40 4.04
N TYR A 169 11.81 2.55 4.31
CA TYR A 169 11.53 1.34 3.57
C TYR A 169 10.47 1.59 2.50
N THR A 170 10.47 0.78 1.44
CA THR A 170 9.32 0.63 0.55
C THR A 170 8.50 -0.61 0.94
N GLN A 171 7.52 -1.00 0.14
CA GLN A 171 6.69 -2.20 0.31
C GLN A 171 6.36 -2.82 -1.06
N PRO A 172 5.62 -3.95 -1.15
CA PRO A 172 5.10 -4.46 -2.43
C PRO A 172 4.48 -3.36 -3.28
N PRO A 173 5.00 -3.13 -4.50
CA PRO A 173 4.63 -1.96 -5.30
C PRO A 173 3.32 -2.17 -6.07
N LEU A 174 2.26 -2.52 -5.35
CA LEU A 174 0.95 -2.87 -5.90
C LEU A 174 0.10 -1.65 -6.28
N ILE A 175 0.56 -0.42 -5.99
CA ILE A 175 -0.20 0.81 -6.26
C ILE A 175 -0.48 0.99 -7.75
N GLY A 176 0.47 0.66 -8.64
CA GLY A 176 0.25 0.78 -10.08
C GLY A 176 -0.94 -0.06 -10.56
N TRP A 177 -0.96 -1.34 -10.17
CA TRP A 177 -2.07 -2.25 -10.46
C TRP A 177 -3.38 -1.75 -9.83
N ALA A 178 -3.35 -1.44 -8.53
CA ALA A 178 -4.55 -1.03 -7.81
C ALA A 178 -5.17 0.24 -8.39
N LEU A 179 -4.33 1.19 -8.79
CA LEU A 179 -4.76 2.44 -9.39
C LEU A 179 -5.38 2.23 -10.78
N LEU A 180 -4.79 1.36 -11.61
CA LEU A 180 -5.38 1.04 -12.91
C LEU A 180 -6.79 0.47 -12.75
N GLU A 181 -6.98 -0.44 -11.79
CA GLU A 181 -8.28 -1.02 -11.50
C GLU A 181 -9.30 0.05 -11.06
N VAL A 182 -8.90 1.03 -10.26
CA VAL A 182 -9.74 2.17 -9.87
C VAL A 182 -10.04 3.08 -11.07
N ILE A 183 -9.04 3.43 -11.88
CA ILE A 183 -9.23 4.22 -13.11
C ILE A 183 -10.26 3.56 -14.04
N ASN A 184 -10.29 2.22 -14.11
CA ASN A 184 -11.26 1.48 -14.92
C ASN A 184 -12.71 1.59 -14.42
N ALA A 185 -12.91 1.85 -13.12
CA ALA A 185 -14.23 1.96 -12.51
C ALA A 185 -14.74 3.40 -12.41
N LEU A 186 -13.88 4.39 -12.66
CA LEU A 186 -14.25 5.80 -12.58
C LEU A 186 -14.94 6.31 -13.86
N PRO A 187 -15.80 7.35 -13.75
CA PRO A 187 -16.25 8.13 -14.90
C PRO A 187 -15.06 8.69 -15.69
N LYS A 188 -15.22 8.81 -17.02
CA LYS A 188 -14.11 9.15 -17.94
C LYS A 188 -13.30 10.39 -17.51
N ASP A 189 -13.96 11.47 -17.11
CA ASP A 189 -13.28 12.72 -16.74
C ASP A 189 -12.48 12.58 -15.43
N GLN A 190 -13.06 11.88 -14.44
CA GLN A 190 -12.36 11.58 -13.18
C GLN A 190 -11.20 10.62 -13.40
N ALA A 191 -11.39 9.60 -14.24
CA ALA A 191 -10.36 8.65 -14.64
C ALA A 191 -9.19 9.35 -15.33
N ARG A 192 -9.47 10.29 -16.24
CA ARG A 192 -8.46 11.10 -16.94
C ARG A 192 -7.67 11.98 -15.96
N SER A 193 -8.37 12.72 -15.10
CA SER A 193 -7.73 13.57 -14.09
C SER A 193 -6.83 12.78 -13.13
N LEU A 194 -7.33 11.63 -12.64
CA LEU A 194 -6.56 10.74 -11.77
C LEU A 194 -5.30 10.25 -12.47
N LEU A 195 -5.43 9.79 -13.71
CA LEU A 195 -4.33 9.28 -14.54
C LEU A 195 -3.25 10.35 -14.78
N GLU A 196 -3.62 11.54 -15.27
CA GLU A 196 -2.69 12.63 -15.59
C GLU A 196 -1.87 13.08 -14.38
N THR A 197 -2.46 13.05 -13.19
CA THR A 197 -1.82 13.52 -11.96
C THR A 197 -1.05 12.42 -11.21
N THR A 198 -1.28 11.12 -11.49
CA THR A 198 -0.60 10.00 -10.81
C THR A 198 0.47 9.32 -11.65
N TYR A 199 0.32 9.34 -12.97
CA TYR A 199 1.15 8.54 -13.86
C TYR A 199 2.63 8.85 -13.71
N GLU A 200 3.00 10.12 -13.78
CA GLU A 200 4.39 10.56 -13.68
C GLU A 200 5.04 10.16 -12.34
N PRO A 201 4.42 10.40 -11.16
CA PRO A 201 4.93 9.85 -9.89
C PRO A 201 5.15 8.34 -9.89
N LEU A 202 4.25 7.55 -10.47
CA LEU A 202 4.40 6.09 -10.51
C LEU A 202 5.48 5.62 -11.48
N ARG A 203 5.61 6.29 -12.62
CA ARG A 203 6.68 6.10 -13.60
C ARG A 203 8.05 6.33 -12.94
N ARG A 204 8.18 7.43 -12.19
CA ARG A 204 9.41 7.76 -11.44
C ARG A 204 9.67 6.78 -10.30
N TYR A 205 8.63 6.29 -9.63
CA TYR A 205 8.77 5.24 -8.63
C TYR A 205 9.29 3.93 -9.24
N GLN A 206 8.83 3.53 -10.43
CA GLN A 206 9.38 2.38 -11.14
C GLN A 206 10.88 2.58 -11.43
N ALA A 207 11.28 3.75 -11.93
CA ALA A 207 12.70 4.06 -12.15
C ALA A 207 13.50 4.03 -10.84
N TRP A 208 12.91 4.46 -9.72
CA TRP A 208 13.54 4.35 -8.40
C TRP A 208 13.72 2.88 -7.99
N LEU A 209 12.73 2.02 -8.21
CA LEU A 209 12.84 0.57 -7.95
C LEU A 209 13.98 -0.04 -8.77
N ASP A 210 14.08 0.32 -10.05
CA ASP A 210 15.14 -0.15 -10.95
C ASP A 210 16.53 0.21 -10.41
N ALA A 211 16.71 1.47 -10.00
CA ALA A 211 17.99 1.97 -9.52
C ALA A 211 18.38 1.44 -8.13
N ASN A 212 17.40 1.02 -7.30
CA ASN A 212 17.64 0.78 -5.87
C ASN A 212 17.30 -0.64 -5.40
N ARG A 213 16.55 -1.42 -6.18
CA ARG A 213 16.02 -2.74 -5.79
C ARG A 213 16.21 -3.82 -6.86
N GLN A 214 16.91 -3.51 -7.94
CA GLN A 214 17.20 -4.46 -9.02
C GLN A 214 18.62 -5.02 -8.89
N LEU A 215 18.75 -6.34 -9.04
CA LEU A 215 20.01 -7.06 -9.14
C LEU A 215 20.62 -6.88 -10.54
N ALA A 216 21.90 -7.26 -10.69
CA ALA A 216 22.60 -7.19 -11.98
C ALA A 216 21.95 -8.07 -13.07
N ASP A 217 21.33 -9.18 -12.67
CA ASP A 217 20.55 -10.07 -13.55
C ASP A 217 19.14 -9.53 -13.86
N GLY A 218 18.77 -8.37 -13.31
CA GLY A 218 17.49 -7.67 -13.45
C GLY A 218 16.31 -8.23 -12.68
N LEU A 219 16.48 -9.25 -11.83
CA LEU A 219 15.48 -9.62 -10.82
C LEU A 219 15.49 -8.60 -9.67
N TYR A 220 14.41 -8.56 -8.89
CA TYR A 220 14.30 -7.61 -7.77
C TYR A 220 14.59 -8.28 -6.43
N PHE A 221 15.12 -7.50 -5.49
CA PHE A 221 15.45 -7.94 -4.13
C PHE A 221 14.81 -7.03 -3.09
N TRP A 222 14.50 -7.57 -1.92
CA TRP A 222 14.10 -6.78 -0.76
C TRP A 222 15.35 -6.23 -0.06
N ALA A 223 15.42 -4.91 0.20
CA ALA A 223 16.59 -4.37 0.91
C ALA A 223 16.56 -4.68 2.41
N HIS A 224 15.39 -5.06 2.93
CA HIS A 224 15.15 -5.46 4.30
C HIS A 224 13.88 -6.33 4.36
N PRO A 225 13.77 -7.35 5.25
CA PRO A 225 12.58 -8.19 5.37
C PRO A 225 11.25 -7.41 5.55
N TYR A 226 11.29 -6.30 6.29
CA TYR A 226 10.15 -5.38 6.46
C TYR A 226 9.61 -4.77 5.15
N GLU A 227 10.42 -4.70 4.08
CA GLU A 227 9.91 -4.25 2.78
C GLU A 227 8.98 -5.28 2.13
N SER A 228 9.02 -6.53 2.55
CA SER A 228 8.21 -7.58 1.92
C SER A 228 6.77 -7.69 2.43
N GLY A 229 6.47 -7.12 3.60
CA GLY A 229 5.21 -7.32 4.31
C GLY A 229 5.04 -8.70 4.99
N VAL A 230 6.03 -9.58 4.87
CA VAL A 230 6.06 -10.93 5.49
C VAL A 230 7.43 -11.18 6.14
N GLU A 231 7.80 -10.31 7.07
CA GLU A 231 9.16 -10.21 7.62
C GLU A 231 9.64 -11.46 8.38
N ASN A 232 8.73 -12.24 8.94
CA ASN A 232 9.02 -13.48 9.67
C ASN A 232 8.95 -14.73 8.77
N ALA A 233 8.87 -14.56 7.44
CA ALA A 233 8.85 -15.68 6.51
C ALA A 233 10.18 -16.47 6.56
N PRO A 234 10.14 -17.82 6.46
CA PRO A 234 11.34 -18.67 6.53
C PRO A 234 12.46 -18.32 5.54
N ARG A 235 12.12 -17.67 4.42
CA ARG A 235 13.09 -17.20 3.42
C ARG A 235 14.08 -16.16 3.96
N PHE A 236 13.72 -15.46 5.03
CA PHE A 236 14.57 -14.47 5.70
C PHE A 236 15.28 -15.03 6.92
N SER A 237 14.96 -16.26 7.34
CA SER A 237 15.63 -16.95 8.42
C SER A 237 17.08 -17.27 8.03
N ASN A 238 17.91 -17.37 9.06
CA ASN A 238 19.28 -17.86 8.99
C ASN A 238 19.52 -18.74 10.24
N THR A 239 20.74 -19.23 10.41
CA THR A 239 21.11 -20.08 11.57
C THR A 239 21.34 -19.29 12.86
N ASP A 240 21.25 -17.96 12.84
CA ASP A 240 21.49 -17.07 13.98
C ASP A 240 20.33 -16.07 14.10
N GLU A 241 19.33 -16.42 14.91
CA GLU A 241 18.13 -15.61 15.14
C GLU A 241 18.42 -14.19 15.69
N SER A 242 19.65 -13.92 16.15
CA SER A 242 20.06 -12.59 16.61
C SER A 242 20.46 -11.63 15.48
N ALA A 243 20.66 -12.15 14.26
CA ALA A 243 21.05 -11.37 13.09
C ALA A 243 20.01 -11.47 11.97
N LEU A 244 19.70 -10.36 11.30
CA LEU A 244 18.92 -10.41 10.06
C LEU A 244 19.84 -10.81 8.90
N ARG A 245 19.37 -11.74 8.05
CA ARG A 245 20.07 -12.10 6.82
C ARG A 245 20.16 -10.89 5.88
N ASP A 246 21.32 -10.70 5.25
CA ASP A 246 21.42 -9.74 4.14
C ASP A 246 20.61 -10.24 2.95
N THR A 247 19.54 -9.52 2.64
CA THR A 247 18.56 -9.88 1.61
C THR A 247 18.89 -9.28 0.25
N ARG A 248 19.91 -8.41 0.18
CA ARG A 248 20.26 -7.64 -1.03
C ARG A 248 20.87 -8.47 -2.17
N THR A 249 21.18 -9.72 -1.90
CA THR A 249 21.70 -10.69 -2.87
C THR A 249 20.69 -11.78 -3.20
N ILE A 250 19.48 -11.71 -2.64
CA ILE A 250 18.44 -12.73 -2.79
C ILE A 250 17.41 -12.21 -3.79
N ALA A 251 17.35 -12.83 -4.96
CA ALA A 251 16.27 -12.59 -5.91
C ALA A 251 14.93 -13.00 -5.27
N ALA A 252 14.01 -12.04 -5.18
CA ALA A 252 12.70 -12.18 -4.57
C ALA A 252 11.65 -12.48 -5.65
N PRO A 253 11.10 -13.71 -5.73
CA PRO A 253 10.11 -14.06 -6.75
C PRO A 253 8.83 -13.23 -6.62
N ASP A 254 8.38 -12.96 -5.40
CA ASP A 254 7.23 -12.09 -5.10
C ASP A 254 7.49 -10.65 -5.55
N PHE A 255 8.62 -10.04 -5.20
CA PHE A 255 8.91 -8.66 -5.60
C PHE A 255 8.99 -8.54 -7.12
N SER A 256 9.71 -9.45 -7.77
CA SER A 256 9.82 -9.47 -9.23
C SER A 256 8.43 -9.61 -9.88
N SER A 257 7.55 -10.45 -9.31
CA SER A 257 6.17 -10.60 -9.78
C SER A 257 5.33 -9.33 -9.57
N TYR A 258 5.49 -8.63 -8.44
CA TYR A 258 4.80 -7.36 -8.20
C TYR A 258 5.27 -6.27 -9.16
N VAL A 259 6.56 -6.24 -9.50
CA VAL A 259 7.07 -5.30 -10.51
C VAL A 259 6.52 -5.60 -11.89
N VAL A 260 6.35 -6.87 -12.27
CA VAL A 260 5.63 -7.23 -13.51
C VAL A 260 4.23 -6.60 -13.52
N LEU A 261 3.46 -6.74 -12.44
CA LEU A 261 2.12 -6.12 -12.34
C LEU A 261 2.17 -4.60 -12.44
N GLN A 262 3.18 -3.96 -11.84
CA GLN A 262 3.36 -2.51 -11.93
C GLN A 262 3.70 -2.07 -13.36
N LEU A 263 4.61 -2.77 -14.05
CA LEU A 263 4.99 -2.48 -15.42
C LEU A 263 3.81 -2.65 -16.38
N ASP A 264 3.03 -3.73 -16.24
CA ASP A 264 1.82 -3.95 -17.02
C ASP A 264 0.79 -2.84 -16.81
N ALA A 265 0.66 -2.36 -15.56
CA ALA A 265 -0.23 -1.26 -15.25
C ALA A 265 0.25 0.07 -15.85
N LEU A 266 1.55 0.37 -15.74
CA LEU A 266 2.17 1.56 -16.34
C LEU A 266 2.05 1.56 -17.86
N ALA A 267 2.20 0.41 -18.52
CA ALA A 267 2.00 0.29 -19.96
C ALA A 267 0.57 0.66 -20.37
N LYS A 268 -0.43 0.11 -19.67
CA LYS A 268 -1.85 0.40 -19.95
C LYS A 268 -2.20 1.86 -19.67
N MET A 269 -1.63 2.45 -18.61
CA MET A 269 -1.78 3.87 -18.30
C MET A 269 -1.14 4.76 -19.38
N ALA A 270 0.08 4.45 -19.82
CA ALA A 270 0.79 5.16 -20.87
C ALA A 270 -0.02 5.16 -22.19
N ARG A 271 -0.60 4.02 -22.57
CA ARG A 271 -1.49 3.94 -23.75
C ARG A 271 -2.69 4.88 -23.65
N ARG A 272 -3.28 5.02 -22.46
CA ARG A 272 -4.42 5.94 -22.22
C ARG A 272 -4.04 7.41 -22.21
N LEU A 273 -2.75 7.71 -22.05
CA LEU A 273 -2.15 9.03 -22.18
C LEU A 273 -1.56 9.28 -23.57
N ASP A 274 -1.82 8.38 -24.52
CA ASP A 274 -1.30 8.45 -25.89
C ASP A 274 0.25 8.40 -25.98
N GLN A 275 0.90 7.81 -24.97
CA GLN A 275 2.35 7.64 -24.85
C GLN A 275 2.79 6.25 -25.35
N ALA A 276 2.61 5.99 -26.65
CA ALA A 276 2.77 4.65 -27.24
C ALA A 276 4.19 4.07 -27.10
N ALA A 277 5.24 4.87 -27.29
CA ALA A 277 6.62 4.41 -27.17
C ALA A 277 6.97 3.96 -25.75
N GLU A 278 6.46 4.70 -24.76
CA GLU A 278 6.64 4.40 -23.35
C GLU A 278 5.86 3.16 -22.92
N ALA A 279 4.62 3.01 -23.41
CA ALA A 279 3.85 1.78 -23.22
C ALA A 279 4.62 0.54 -23.71
N ALA A 280 5.16 0.60 -24.92
CA ALA A 280 5.93 -0.48 -25.50
C ALA A 280 7.21 -0.79 -24.70
N ALA A 281 7.88 0.23 -24.16
CA ALA A 281 9.05 0.03 -23.31
C ALA A 281 8.71 -0.71 -21.99
N PHE A 282 7.59 -0.36 -21.36
CA PHE A 282 7.12 -1.06 -20.16
C PHE A 282 6.70 -2.50 -20.44
N GLU A 283 6.01 -2.75 -21.56
CA GLU A 283 5.63 -4.10 -22.00
C GLU A 283 6.84 -4.98 -22.28
N ALA A 284 7.84 -4.46 -23.01
CA ALA A 284 9.07 -5.18 -23.28
C ALA A 284 9.81 -5.51 -21.98
N LYS A 285 9.89 -4.56 -21.05
CA LYS A 285 10.52 -4.77 -19.74
C LYS A 285 9.77 -5.82 -18.91
N ALA A 286 8.44 -5.79 -18.89
CA ALA A 286 7.63 -6.78 -18.20
C ALA A 286 7.84 -8.18 -18.79
N ALA A 287 7.90 -8.30 -20.13
CA ALA A 287 8.16 -9.58 -20.82
C ALA A 287 9.54 -10.15 -20.48
N VAL A 288 10.59 -9.32 -20.48
CA VAL A 288 11.95 -9.74 -20.07
C VAL A 288 11.97 -10.19 -18.62
N LEU A 289 11.30 -9.47 -17.72
CA LEU A 289 11.26 -9.83 -16.31
C LEU A 289 10.50 -11.14 -16.06
N ARG A 290 9.36 -11.35 -16.75
CA ARG A 290 8.60 -12.61 -16.71
C ARG A 290 9.48 -13.79 -17.15
N ALA A 291 10.15 -13.67 -18.29
CA ALA A 291 11.04 -14.71 -18.79
C ALA A 291 12.16 -15.05 -17.79
N ARG A 292 12.74 -14.04 -17.11
CA ARG A 292 13.78 -14.26 -16.08
C ARG A 292 13.24 -14.95 -14.83
N ILE A 293 12.02 -14.62 -14.40
CA ILE A 293 11.35 -15.31 -13.30
C ILE A 293 11.17 -16.79 -13.66
N ASP A 294 10.67 -17.08 -14.86
CA ASP A 294 10.45 -18.45 -15.33
C ASP A 294 11.77 -19.23 -15.51
N GLU A 295 12.83 -18.57 -15.97
CA GLU A 295 14.13 -19.21 -16.18
C GLU A 295 14.88 -19.49 -14.86
N GLN A 296 14.85 -18.55 -13.91
CA GLN A 296 15.75 -18.58 -12.75
C GLN A 296 15.07 -18.92 -11.43
N LEU A 297 13.77 -18.67 -11.29
CA LEU A 297 13.05 -18.81 -10.02
C LEU A 297 12.04 -19.96 -10.03
N TRP A 298 11.79 -20.57 -11.19
CA TRP A 298 10.92 -21.73 -11.34
C TRP A 298 11.70 -23.04 -11.34
N ASP A 299 11.26 -24.00 -10.52
CA ASP A 299 11.84 -25.35 -10.48
C ASP A 299 10.82 -26.38 -11.01
N VAL A 300 11.06 -26.84 -12.24
CA VAL A 300 10.20 -27.81 -12.95
C VAL A 300 10.09 -29.15 -12.22
N TRP A 301 11.08 -29.55 -11.43
CA TRP A 301 11.07 -30.83 -10.73
C TRP A 301 10.12 -30.84 -9.53
N LYS A 302 9.94 -29.69 -8.87
CA LYS A 302 8.93 -29.55 -7.81
C LYS A 302 7.52 -29.49 -8.39
N ALA A 303 7.32 -28.80 -9.51
CA ALA A 303 6.00 -28.65 -10.13
C ALA A 303 5.40 -29.96 -10.68
N ARG A 304 6.25 -30.87 -11.21
CA ARG A 304 5.80 -32.18 -11.74
C ARG A 304 5.62 -33.25 -10.66
N ALA A 305 6.23 -33.07 -9.49
CA ALA A 305 6.26 -34.10 -8.45
C ALA A 305 5.03 -34.10 -7.51
N GLY A 306 4.04 -33.22 -7.70
CA GLY A 306 2.80 -33.21 -6.91
C GLY A 306 3.05 -33.19 -5.40
N ARG A 307 4.09 -32.47 -4.96
CA ARG A 307 4.43 -32.25 -3.55
C ARG A 307 4.34 -30.77 -3.23
#